data_AF-A0A2H0IKF7-F1
#
_entry.id   AF-A0A2H0IKF7-F1
#
_cell.length_a   1.000
_cell.length_b   1.000
_cell.length_c   1.000
_cell.angle_alpha   90.00
_cell.angle_beta   90.00
_cell.angle_gamma   90.00
#
_symmetry.space_group_name_H-M   'P 1'
#
loop_
_entity.id
_entity.type
_entity.pdbx_description
1 polymer ?
#
loop_
_entity_poly.entity_id
_entity_poly.type
_entity_poly.pdbx_seq_one_letter_code
_entity_poly.pdbx_strand_id
1 'polypeptide(L)'
;MRQYFLSAVLIIVFSQTGFGQERESYLFQDPRRYIDTAVNFMNEEKYVEADQYFMTALDKITVLSADFCYYFGKNSYFLNNYAQSIDWLSKYLELKGSQGQYSEEVIALLDKAEAAFRKNRSTGEIIEANTKFFYLNTISCDTHQNIVCPVCKGDDVITTIDQLGERIFKACPYSTNGMLTCEQYNQLIQGRLKSKKN
;
A
#
# COMPACT_ATOMS: atom_id res chain seq x y z
N MET A 1 -66.76 -7.75 48.15
CA MET A 1 -66.17 -8.19 49.43
C MET A 1 -64.99 -9.09 49.10
N ARG A 2 -63.77 -8.58 49.32
CA ARG A 2 -62.85 -8.99 50.39
C ARG A 2 -62.17 -10.33 50.08
N GLN A 3 -60.87 -10.32 49.71
CA GLN A 3 -59.72 -10.31 50.65
C GLN A 3 -59.55 -11.72 51.28
N TYR A 4 -58.39 -12.38 51.37
CA TYR A 4 -57.00 -11.95 51.38
C TYR A 4 -56.09 -13.21 51.36
N PHE A 5 -54.91 -13.06 50.74
CA PHE A 5 -53.59 -13.42 51.26
C PHE A 5 -53.16 -14.88 51.49
N LEU A 6 -51.94 -15.10 50.98
CA LEU A 6 -50.73 -15.61 51.67
C LEU A 6 -50.11 -16.88 51.10
N SER A 7 -48.88 -16.66 50.63
CA SER A 7 -47.70 -17.51 50.84
C SER A 7 -47.47 -18.66 49.86
N ALA A 8 -46.61 -18.37 48.86
CA ALA A 8 -45.29 -18.99 48.69
C ALA A 8 -44.78 -18.57 47.29
N VAL A 9 -44.21 -17.39 47.13
CA VAL A 9 -42.74 -17.22 47.03
C VAL A 9 -42.01 -18.56 46.93
N LEU A 10 -41.83 -19.06 45.70
CA LEU A 10 -40.65 -19.83 45.36
C LEU A 10 -40.06 -19.30 44.06
N ILE A 11 -38.93 -18.64 44.27
CA ILE A 11 -38.06 -18.00 43.31
C ILE A 11 -37.45 -19.08 42.42
N ILE A 12 -37.79 -19.08 41.13
CA ILE A 12 -36.86 -19.52 40.09
C ILE A 12 -36.90 -18.43 39.01
N VAL A 13 -36.26 -17.30 39.32
CA VAL A 13 -35.76 -16.40 38.30
C VAL A 13 -34.61 -17.15 37.66
N PHE A 14 -34.90 -17.90 36.58
CA PHE A 14 -33.87 -18.28 35.62
C PHE A 14 -33.37 -16.98 35.02
N SER A 15 -32.33 -16.42 35.64
CA SER A 15 -31.44 -15.45 35.04
C SER A 15 -30.82 -16.11 33.81
N GLN A 16 -31.51 -16.01 32.68
CA GLN A 16 -30.88 -16.13 31.37
C GLN A 16 -29.99 -14.90 31.22
N THR A 17 -28.85 -14.91 31.91
CA THR A 17 -27.66 -14.22 31.43
C THR A 17 -27.27 -14.96 30.16
N GLY A 18 -27.94 -14.60 29.05
CA GLY A 18 -27.34 -14.74 27.75
C GLY A 18 -26.09 -13.89 27.79
N PHE A 19 -24.97 -14.51 28.15
CA PHE A 19 -23.69 -14.10 27.61
C PHE A 19 -23.84 -14.25 26.10
N GLY A 20 -24.38 -13.20 25.46
CA GLY A 20 -24.11 -12.96 24.07
C GLY A 20 -22.60 -12.81 24.00
N GLN A 21 -21.91 -13.88 23.63
CA GLN A 21 -20.58 -13.76 23.08
C GLN A 21 -20.72 -12.72 21.98
N GLU A 22 -20.13 -11.56 22.18
CA GLU A 22 -19.85 -10.60 21.14
C GLU A 22 -18.94 -11.33 20.14
N ARG A 23 -19.56 -12.11 19.24
CA ARG A 23 -18.89 -12.55 18.02
C ARG A 23 -18.75 -11.28 17.21
N GLU A 24 -17.66 -10.56 17.47
CA GLU A 24 -17.12 -9.60 16.55
C GLU A 24 -17.18 -10.25 15.15
N SER A 25 -18.05 -9.70 14.32
CA SER A 25 -18.49 -10.37 13.10
C SER A 25 -17.32 -10.40 12.12
N TYR A 26 -16.67 -11.57 12.01
CA TYR A 26 -15.70 -11.90 10.95
C TYR A 26 -16.24 -11.62 9.53
N LEU A 27 -17.54 -11.34 9.39
CA LEU A 27 -18.22 -10.96 8.17
C LEU A 27 -17.83 -9.56 7.63
N PHE A 28 -17.05 -8.76 8.38
CA PHE A 28 -16.51 -7.45 7.94
C PHE A 28 -14.99 -7.47 7.65
N GLN A 29 -14.38 -8.64 7.47
CA GLN A 29 -12.94 -8.75 7.21
C GLN A 29 -12.56 -8.84 5.73
N ASP A 30 -13.51 -8.88 4.80
CA ASP A 30 -13.19 -8.97 3.37
C ASP A 30 -12.79 -7.59 2.81
N PRO A 31 -11.52 -7.35 2.44
CA PRO A 31 -11.08 -6.07 1.88
C PRO A 31 -11.85 -5.69 0.62
N ARG A 32 -12.38 -6.66 -0.15
CA ARG A 32 -13.11 -6.41 -1.40
C ARG A 32 -14.33 -5.51 -1.22
N ARG A 33 -15.04 -5.65 -0.09
CA ARG A 33 -16.23 -4.81 0.19
C ARG A 33 -15.87 -3.33 0.36
N TYR A 34 -14.74 -3.06 0.99
CA TYR A 34 -14.24 -1.70 1.14
C TYR A 34 -13.82 -1.12 -0.21
N ILE A 35 -13.20 -1.94 -1.06
CA ILE A 35 -12.84 -1.55 -2.44
C ILE A 35 -14.09 -1.24 -3.27
N ASP A 36 -15.08 -2.12 -3.27
CA ASP A 36 -16.34 -1.91 -4.00
C ASP A 36 -17.04 -0.63 -3.54
N THR A 37 -17.05 -0.39 -2.22
CA THR A 37 -17.61 0.83 -1.63
C THR A 37 -16.83 2.08 -2.05
N ALA A 38 -15.50 2.01 -2.05
CA ALA A 38 -14.64 3.09 -2.49
C ALA A 38 -14.89 3.43 -3.98
N VAL A 39 -15.02 2.42 -4.84
CA VAL A 39 -15.32 2.60 -6.27
C VAL A 39 -16.69 3.27 -6.47
N ASN A 40 -17.71 2.92 -5.67
CA ASN A 40 -18.99 3.61 -5.71
C ASN A 40 -18.85 5.11 -5.35
N PHE A 41 -18.09 5.44 -4.30
CA PHE A 41 -17.80 6.83 -3.96
C PHE A 41 -17.01 7.56 -5.07
N MET A 42 -16.05 6.90 -5.71
CA MET A 42 -15.34 7.47 -6.87
C MET A 42 -16.29 7.77 -8.04
N ASN A 43 -17.25 6.88 -8.32
CA ASN A 43 -18.24 7.08 -9.38
C ASN A 43 -19.18 8.27 -9.08
N GLU A 44 -19.32 8.63 -7.80
CA GLU A 44 -20.02 9.82 -7.33
C GLU A 44 -19.11 11.06 -7.20
N GLU A 45 -17.85 10.97 -7.66
CA GLU A 45 -16.80 12.00 -7.53
C GLU A 45 -16.45 12.39 -6.08
N LYS A 46 -16.81 11.54 -5.11
CA LYS A 46 -16.54 11.69 -3.68
C LYS A 46 -15.18 11.07 -3.33
N TYR A 47 -14.11 11.70 -3.83
CA TYR A 47 -12.76 11.13 -3.77
C TYR A 47 -12.19 11.04 -2.36
N VAL A 48 -12.56 11.95 -1.46
CA VAL A 48 -12.08 11.96 -0.06
C VAL A 48 -12.72 10.80 0.71
N GLU A 49 -14.01 10.57 0.53
CA GLU A 49 -14.73 9.44 1.11
C GLU A 49 -14.20 8.13 0.53
N ALA A 50 -14.01 8.05 -0.78
CA ALA A 50 -13.39 6.88 -1.42
C ALA A 50 -12.02 6.54 -0.83
N ASP A 51 -11.18 7.56 -0.57
CA ASP A 51 -9.84 7.38 0.03
C ASP A 51 -9.90 6.69 1.39
N GLN A 52 -10.85 7.08 2.25
CA GLN A 52 -11.03 6.46 3.57
C GLN A 52 -11.33 4.95 3.46
N TYR A 53 -12.16 4.56 2.48
CA TYR A 53 -12.46 3.15 2.23
C TYR A 53 -11.27 2.41 1.61
N PHE A 54 -10.52 3.02 0.68
CA PHE A 54 -9.29 2.42 0.16
C PHE A 54 -8.24 2.21 1.24
N MET A 55 -8.05 3.18 2.13
CA MET A 55 -7.11 3.07 3.24
C MET A 55 -7.51 1.95 4.20
N THR A 56 -8.81 1.82 4.50
CA THR A 56 -9.36 0.72 5.30
C THR A 56 -9.18 -0.63 4.61
N ALA A 57 -9.38 -0.71 3.29
CA ALA A 57 -9.10 -1.91 2.52
C ALA A 57 -7.63 -2.28 2.60
N LEU A 58 -6.73 -1.30 2.46
CA LEU A 58 -5.29 -1.48 2.48
C LEU A 58 -4.76 -2.05 3.80
N ASP A 59 -5.42 -1.78 4.94
CA ASP A 59 -5.10 -2.44 6.23
C ASP A 59 -5.45 -3.94 6.26
N LYS A 60 -6.33 -4.40 5.36
CA LYS A 60 -6.90 -5.75 5.35
C LYS A 60 -6.46 -6.60 4.17
N ILE A 61 -5.90 -5.98 3.13
CA ILE A 61 -5.41 -6.67 1.92
C ILE A 61 -4.17 -7.51 2.28
N THR A 62 -4.25 -8.82 2.05
CA THR A 62 -3.11 -9.74 2.14
C THR A 62 -2.42 -9.96 0.79
N VAL A 63 -3.18 -9.87 -0.30
CA VAL A 63 -2.69 -10.00 -1.68
C VAL A 63 -3.16 -8.81 -2.49
N LEU A 64 -2.20 -8.03 -2.98
CA LEU A 64 -2.46 -6.83 -3.76
C LEU A 64 -3.02 -7.19 -5.14
N SER A 65 -4.23 -6.73 -5.44
CA SER A 65 -4.85 -6.91 -6.77
C SER A 65 -4.53 -5.73 -7.68
N ALA A 66 -4.44 -5.99 -8.99
CA ALA A 66 -4.24 -4.93 -9.97
C ALA A 66 -5.41 -3.92 -9.96
N ASP A 67 -6.65 -4.39 -9.82
CA ASP A 67 -7.82 -3.50 -9.82
C ASP A 67 -7.77 -2.52 -8.65
N PHE A 68 -7.34 -2.97 -7.46
CA PHE A 68 -7.09 -2.07 -6.34
C PHE A 68 -6.04 -1.00 -6.69
N CYS A 69 -4.91 -1.39 -7.28
CA CYS A 69 -3.87 -0.45 -7.68
C CYS A 69 -4.40 0.61 -8.68
N TYR A 70 -5.20 0.18 -9.66
CA TYR A 70 -5.81 1.09 -10.62
C TYR A 70 -6.75 2.08 -9.94
N TYR A 71 -7.75 1.60 -9.21
CA TYR A 71 -8.78 2.46 -8.63
C TYR A 71 -8.19 3.38 -7.55
N PHE A 72 -7.34 2.84 -6.68
CA PHE A 72 -6.72 3.65 -5.63
C PHE A 72 -5.79 4.71 -6.22
N GLY A 73 -4.91 4.34 -7.16
CA GLY A 73 -4.03 5.29 -7.83
C GLY A 73 -4.77 6.38 -8.61
N LYS A 74 -5.90 6.04 -9.24
CA LYS A 74 -6.79 7.00 -9.91
C LYS A 74 -7.48 7.93 -8.90
N ASN A 75 -7.95 7.42 -7.76
CA ASN A 75 -8.49 8.25 -6.69
C ASN A 75 -7.47 9.27 -6.18
N SER A 76 -6.25 8.81 -5.91
CA SER A 76 -5.14 9.66 -5.46
C SER A 76 -4.83 10.79 -6.45
N TYR A 77 -4.94 10.54 -7.76
CA TYR A 77 -4.78 11.58 -8.78
C TYR A 77 -5.80 12.71 -8.59
N PHE A 78 -7.09 12.36 -8.43
CA PHE A 78 -8.16 13.35 -8.24
C PHE A 78 -8.07 14.10 -6.91
N LEU A 79 -7.40 13.52 -5.91
CA LEU A 79 -7.05 14.20 -4.66
C LEU A 79 -5.78 15.06 -4.75
N ASN A 80 -5.15 15.16 -5.93
CA ASN A 80 -3.85 15.81 -6.13
C ASN A 80 -2.70 15.17 -5.32
N ASN A 81 -2.90 13.94 -4.82
CA ASN A 81 -1.89 13.12 -4.17
C ASN A 81 -1.02 12.43 -5.24
N TYR A 82 -0.32 13.23 -6.05
CA TYR A 82 0.32 12.75 -7.27
C TYR A 82 1.41 11.70 -7.04
N ALA A 83 2.18 11.80 -5.94
CA ALA A 83 3.17 10.78 -5.61
C ALA A 83 2.52 9.41 -5.38
N GLN A 84 1.46 9.37 -4.58
CA GLN A 84 0.70 8.14 -4.31
C GLN A 84 0.05 7.60 -5.59
N SER A 85 -0.49 8.49 -6.43
CA SER A 85 -1.04 8.10 -7.73
C SER A 85 0.01 7.41 -8.60
N ILE A 86 1.21 7.99 -8.71
CA ILE A 86 2.32 7.43 -9.50
C ILE A 86 2.69 6.03 -9.00
N ASP A 87 2.84 5.86 -7.69
CA ASP A 87 3.23 4.58 -7.07
C ASP A 87 2.24 3.46 -7.42
N TRP A 88 0.94 3.69 -7.19
CA TRP A 88 -0.10 2.67 -7.43
C TRP A 88 -0.35 2.40 -8.91
N LEU A 89 -0.36 3.44 -9.74
CA LEU A 89 -0.55 3.29 -11.19
C LEU A 89 0.64 2.58 -11.84
N SER A 90 1.87 2.84 -11.38
CA SER A 90 3.05 2.09 -11.81
C SER A 90 2.93 0.61 -11.41
N LYS A 91 2.44 0.33 -10.20
CA LYS A 91 2.20 -1.05 -9.74
C LYS A 91 1.16 -1.78 -10.58
N TYR A 92 0.12 -1.08 -11.05
CA TYR A 92 -0.85 -1.66 -11.99
C TYR A 92 -0.15 -2.17 -13.27
N LEU A 93 0.68 -1.33 -13.89
CA LEU A 93 1.41 -1.71 -15.11
C LEU A 93 2.41 -2.83 -14.87
N GLU A 94 3.03 -2.89 -13.70
CA GLU A 94 3.89 -4.03 -13.31
C GLU A 94 3.09 -5.34 -13.28
N LEU A 95 1.87 -5.33 -12.74
CA LEU A 95 1.04 -6.52 -12.56
C LEU A 95 0.31 -6.96 -13.84
N LYS A 96 -0.09 -6.02 -14.71
CA LYS A 96 -0.92 -6.30 -15.90
C LYS A 96 -0.21 -6.09 -17.24
N GLY A 97 0.91 -5.37 -17.25
CA GLY A 97 1.62 -4.98 -18.46
C GLY A 97 0.87 -3.91 -19.27
N SER A 98 1.35 -3.64 -20.48
CA SER A 98 0.79 -2.62 -21.38
C SER A 98 -0.52 -3.04 -22.08
N GLN A 99 -0.97 -4.29 -21.90
CA GLN A 99 -2.17 -4.85 -22.53
C GLN A 99 -3.30 -5.14 -21.50
N GLY A 100 -3.18 -4.61 -20.29
CA GLY A 100 -4.22 -4.68 -19.27
C GLY A 100 -5.44 -3.85 -19.63
N GLN A 101 -6.59 -4.21 -19.06
CA GLN A 101 -7.89 -3.55 -19.32
C GLN A 101 -7.85 -2.03 -19.16
N TYR A 102 -7.04 -1.51 -18.26
CA TYR A 102 -6.91 -0.08 -17.96
C TYR A 102 -5.55 0.50 -18.37
N SER A 103 -4.69 -0.25 -19.06
CA SER A 103 -3.29 0.16 -19.29
C SER A 103 -3.15 1.47 -20.05
N GLU A 104 -3.99 1.70 -21.08
CA GLU A 104 -3.97 2.97 -21.83
C GLU A 104 -4.32 4.17 -20.94
N GLU A 105 -5.38 4.03 -20.13
CA GLU A 105 -5.80 5.09 -19.21
C GLU A 105 -4.76 5.33 -18.11
N VAL A 106 -4.17 4.25 -17.59
CA VAL A 106 -3.13 4.30 -16.56
C VAL A 106 -1.90 5.04 -17.06
N ILE A 107 -1.46 4.79 -18.30
CA ILE A 107 -0.34 5.51 -18.92
C ILE A 107 -0.67 7.01 -19.03
N ALA A 108 -1.86 7.34 -19.52
CA ALA A 108 -2.29 8.73 -19.63
C ALA A 108 -2.41 9.44 -18.27
N LEU A 109 -2.84 8.73 -17.22
CA LEU A 109 -2.88 9.26 -15.86
C LEU A 109 -1.49 9.42 -15.25
N LEU A 110 -0.57 8.48 -15.50
CA LEU A 110 0.82 8.58 -15.07
C LEU A 110 1.51 9.81 -15.66
N ASP A 111 1.38 10.04 -16.97
CA ASP A 111 1.96 11.22 -17.62
C ASP A 111 1.49 12.52 -16.96
N LYS A 112 0.19 12.61 -16.64
CA LYS A 112 -0.41 13.76 -15.96
C LYS A 112 0.05 13.89 -14.51
N ALA A 113 0.03 12.80 -13.76
CA ALA A 113 0.42 12.76 -12.35
C ALA A 113 1.89 13.15 -12.19
N GLU A 114 2.78 12.63 -13.03
CA GLU A 114 4.20 12.99 -13.01
C GLU A 114 4.44 14.45 -13.38
N ALA A 115 3.76 14.97 -14.40
CA ALA A 115 3.87 16.37 -14.78
C ALA A 115 3.42 17.29 -13.64
N ALA A 116 2.30 16.96 -12.99
CA ALA A 116 1.79 17.70 -11.84
C ALA A 116 2.72 17.57 -10.60
N PHE A 117 3.25 16.37 -10.34
CA PHE A 117 4.23 16.15 -9.27
C PHE A 117 5.51 16.97 -9.45
N ARG A 118 6.06 17.01 -10.68
CA ARG A 118 7.22 17.86 -11.01
C ARG A 118 6.92 19.35 -10.79
N LYS A 119 5.72 19.79 -11.17
CA LYS A 119 5.25 21.17 -10.95
C LYS A 119 5.13 21.50 -9.46
N ASN A 120 4.49 20.64 -8.66
CA ASN A 120 4.31 20.88 -7.22
C ASN A 120 5.63 20.91 -6.46
N ARG A 121 6.61 20.10 -6.88
CA ARG A 121 7.97 20.14 -6.32
C ARG A 121 8.68 21.48 -6.58
N SER A 122 8.39 22.12 -7.71
CA SER A 122 8.96 23.44 -8.04
C SER A 122 8.28 24.59 -7.28
N THR A 123 7.05 24.41 -6.80
CA THR A 123 6.29 25.42 -6.04
C THR A 123 6.42 25.26 -4.52
N GLY A 124 7.04 24.18 -4.03
CA GLY A 124 7.30 23.94 -2.60
C GLY A 124 6.09 23.42 -1.81
N GLU A 125 5.03 23.00 -2.49
CA GLU A 125 3.82 22.46 -1.86
C GLU A 125 4.04 21.00 -1.45
N ILE A 126 4.22 20.76 -0.15
CA ILE A 126 4.36 19.41 0.41
C ILE A 126 2.97 18.84 0.65
N ILE A 127 2.48 18.05 -0.30
CA ILE A 127 1.31 17.20 -0.08
C ILE A 127 1.82 15.90 0.55
N GLU A 128 1.41 15.63 1.79
CA GLU A 128 1.77 14.39 2.50
C GLU A 128 1.22 13.18 1.74
N ALA A 129 2.08 12.51 0.97
CA ALA A 129 1.73 11.24 0.36
C ALA A 129 1.57 10.20 1.47
N ASN A 130 0.46 9.47 1.47
CA ASN A 130 0.29 8.34 2.38
C ASN A 130 1.30 7.25 1.98
N THR A 131 2.44 7.23 2.66
CA THR A 131 3.62 6.40 2.38
C THR A 131 3.41 4.91 2.64
N LYS A 132 2.18 4.47 2.89
CA LYS A 132 1.82 3.07 3.17
C LYS A 132 2.24 2.10 2.05
N PHE A 133 2.37 2.58 0.81
CA PHE A 133 2.99 1.84 -0.30
C PHE A 133 4.41 1.35 0.03
N PHE A 134 5.23 2.18 0.68
CA PHE A 134 6.60 1.82 1.08
C PHE A 134 6.64 0.82 2.25
N TYR A 135 5.59 0.74 3.07
CA TYR A 135 5.59 -0.15 4.24
C TYR A 135 5.24 -1.61 3.89
N LEU A 136 4.49 -1.85 2.82
CA LEU A 136 4.16 -3.21 2.35
C LEU A 136 5.22 -3.82 1.42
N ASN A 137 6.18 -3.02 0.94
CA ASN A 137 7.31 -3.50 0.16
C ASN A 137 8.47 -3.94 1.05
N THR A 138 8.24 -4.29 2.32
CA THR A 138 9.26 -4.93 3.15
C THR A 138 9.14 -6.44 3.02
N ILE A 139 10.25 -7.11 2.77
CA ILE A 139 10.28 -8.57 2.84
C ILE A 139 10.48 -8.97 4.31
N SER A 140 9.73 -9.98 4.74
CA SER A 140 10.02 -10.67 6.00
C SER A 140 11.25 -11.55 5.75
N CYS A 141 12.40 -11.10 6.25
CA CYS A 141 13.65 -11.85 6.22
C CYS A 141 14.22 -11.98 7.62
N ASP A 142 14.88 -13.10 7.88
CA ASP A 142 15.56 -13.33 9.15
C ASP A 142 16.72 -12.33 9.31
N THR A 143 16.91 -11.81 10.52
CA THR A 143 17.89 -10.75 10.83
C THR A 143 19.35 -11.10 10.48
N HIS A 144 19.65 -12.38 10.27
CA HIS A 144 20.98 -12.89 9.95
C HIS A 144 21.18 -13.21 8.46
N GLN A 145 20.16 -13.02 7.62
CA GLN A 145 20.25 -13.31 6.20
C GLN A 145 20.82 -12.12 5.43
N ASN A 146 21.93 -12.37 4.73
CA ASN A 146 22.45 -11.45 3.71
C ASN A 146 21.72 -11.69 2.39
N ILE A 147 21.36 -10.61 1.73
CA ILE A 147 20.57 -10.59 0.50
C ILE A 147 21.43 -10.02 -0.60
N VAL A 148 21.41 -10.65 -1.77
CA VAL A 148 22.12 -10.17 -2.96
C VAL A 148 21.59 -8.79 -3.32
N CYS A 149 22.48 -7.82 -3.47
CA CYS A 149 22.12 -6.45 -3.80
C CYS A 149 21.52 -6.41 -5.22
N PRO A 150 20.28 -5.94 -5.40
CA PRO A 150 19.65 -5.91 -6.72
C PRO A 150 20.28 -4.85 -7.66
N VAL A 151 21.00 -3.87 -7.11
CA VAL A 151 21.61 -2.78 -7.89
C VAL A 151 22.85 -3.26 -8.64
N CYS A 152 23.76 -3.96 -7.97
CA CYS A 152 24.98 -4.50 -8.55
C CYS A 152 24.91 -6.00 -8.84
N LYS A 153 23.76 -6.64 -8.59
CA LYS A 153 23.51 -8.08 -8.82
C LYS A 153 24.50 -9.02 -8.14
N GLY A 154 25.13 -8.58 -7.05
CA GLY A 154 26.15 -9.35 -6.33
C GLY A 154 27.60 -9.06 -6.76
N ASP A 155 27.82 -8.29 -7.82
CA ASP A 155 29.16 -8.04 -8.35
C ASP A 155 29.91 -6.92 -7.62
N ASP A 156 29.23 -6.21 -6.70
CA ASP A 156 29.70 -5.00 -6.01
C ASP A 156 30.12 -3.84 -6.94
N VAL A 157 29.94 -4.00 -8.25
CA VAL A 157 30.28 -3.05 -9.30
C VAL A 157 29.11 -2.94 -10.26
N ILE A 158 28.73 -1.71 -10.59
CA ILE A 158 27.73 -1.39 -11.60
C ILE A 158 28.47 -1.14 -12.90
N THR A 159 28.15 -1.94 -13.93
CA THR A 159 28.69 -1.76 -15.28
C THR A 159 27.68 -0.99 -16.12
N THR A 160 28.06 0.20 -16.59
CA THR A 160 27.26 1.02 -17.52
C THR A 160 28.01 1.20 -18.83
N ILE A 161 27.28 1.36 -19.94
CA ILE A 161 27.86 1.69 -21.24
C ILE A 161 27.66 3.20 -21.46
N ASP A 162 28.71 3.89 -21.88
CA ASP A 162 28.63 5.33 -22.17
C ASP A 162 28.15 5.62 -23.61
N GLN A 163 28.10 6.90 -23.98
CA GLN A 163 27.64 7.34 -25.31
C GLN A 163 28.56 6.89 -26.45
N LEU A 164 29.79 6.45 -26.14
CA LEU A 164 30.79 5.99 -27.10
C LEU A 164 30.88 4.45 -27.14
N GLY A 165 30.07 3.75 -26.34
CA GLY A 165 30.05 2.30 -26.27
C GLY A 165 31.09 1.71 -25.30
N GLU A 166 31.80 2.53 -24.54
CA GLU A 166 32.80 2.07 -23.57
C GLU A 166 32.14 1.62 -22.26
N ARG A 167 32.70 0.57 -21.65
CA ARG A 167 32.22 0.05 -20.36
C ARG A 167 32.82 0.87 -19.22
N ILE A 168 31.96 1.55 -18.48
CA ILE A 168 32.30 2.25 -17.24
C ILE A 168 31.95 1.35 -16.06
N PHE A 169 32.92 1.14 -15.18
CA PHE A 169 32.77 0.40 -13.94
C PHE A 169 32.70 1.38 -12.76
N LYS A 170 31.63 1.31 -11.97
CA LYS A 170 31.48 2.09 -10.74
C LYS A 170 31.24 1.17 -9.56
N ALA A 171 31.94 1.38 -8.45
CA ALA A 171 31.66 0.66 -7.22
C ALA A 171 30.19 0.87 -6.81
N CYS A 172 29.54 -0.19 -6.32
CA CYS A 172 28.17 -0.10 -5.85
C CYS A 172 28.12 0.79 -4.59
N PRO A 173 27.34 1.88 -4.58
CA PRO A 173 27.30 2.78 -3.45
C PRO A 173 26.45 2.26 -2.27
N TYR A 174 25.79 1.12 -2.44
CA TYR A 174 24.81 0.61 -1.47
C TYR A 174 25.26 -0.68 -0.77
N SER A 175 25.91 -1.59 -1.49
CA SER A 175 26.32 -2.90 -0.97
C SER A 175 27.71 -2.89 -0.32
N THR A 176 28.05 -4.00 0.31
CA THR A 176 29.44 -4.39 0.59
C THR A 176 29.63 -5.80 0.07
N ASN A 177 30.58 -6.00 -0.84
CA ASN A 177 30.78 -7.28 -1.54
C ASN A 177 29.50 -7.77 -2.25
N GLY A 178 28.70 -6.85 -2.79
CA GLY A 178 27.48 -7.17 -3.52
C GLY A 178 26.31 -7.63 -2.66
N MET A 179 26.45 -7.56 -1.34
CA MET A 179 25.43 -8.00 -0.37
C MET A 179 24.86 -6.83 0.44
N LEU A 180 23.61 -6.99 0.88
CA LEU A 180 22.89 -6.12 1.80
C LEU A 180 22.37 -6.95 2.98
N THR A 181 22.32 -6.38 4.17
CA THR A 181 21.52 -6.98 5.24
C THR A 181 20.03 -6.91 4.88
N CYS A 182 19.21 -7.75 5.48
CA CYS A 182 17.74 -7.67 5.39
C CYS A 182 17.22 -6.24 5.62
N GLU A 183 17.73 -5.54 6.64
CA GLU A 183 17.37 -4.15 6.94
C GLU A 183 17.80 -3.19 5.82
N GLN A 184 19.04 -3.30 5.33
CA GLN A 184 19.53 -2.45 4.25
C GLN A 184 18.77 -2.69 2.94
N TYR A 185 18.41 -3.94 2.65
CA TYR A 185 17.57 -4.28 1.50
C TYR A 185 16.19 -3.64 1.60
N ASN A 186 15.54 -3.76 2.76
CA ASN A 186 14.25 -3.10 3.01
C ASN A 186 14.36 -1.57 2.94
N GLN A 187 15.43 -0.96 3.45
CA GLN A 187 15.69 0.47 3.28
C GLN A 187 15.94 0.86 1.81
N LEU A 188 16.59 0.00 1.03
CA LEU A 188 16.89 0.24 -0.38
C LEU A 188 15.61 0.26 -1.22
N ILE A 189 14.76 -0.75 -1.09
CA ILE A 189 13.48 -0.83 -1.82
C ILE A 189 12.46 0.21 -1.33
N GLN A 190 12.67 0.78 -0.14
CA GLN A 190 11.93 1.94 0.37
C GLN A 190 12.49 3.29 -0.09
N GLY A 191 13.60 3.32 -0.84
CA GLY A 191 14.28 4.55 -1.25
C GLY A 191 14.92 5.32 -0.08
N ARG A 192 15.09 4.69 1.08
CA ARG A 192 15.64 5.28 2.31
C ARG A 192 17.12 4.98 2.54
N LEU A 193 17.68 3.97 1.86
CA LEU A 193 19.09 3.60 2.00
C LEU A 193 19.99 4.69 1.39
N LYS A 194 20.81 5.32 2.23
CA LYS A 194 21.77 6.34 1.77
C LYS A 194 22.99 5.69 1.12
N SER A 195 23.46 6.27 0.02
CA SER A 195 24.72 5.88 -0.60
C SER A 195 25.87 6.06 0.40
N LYS A 196 26.73 5.05 0.53
CA LYS A 196 28.05 5.20 1.11
C LYS A 196 28.83 6.09 0.16
N LYS A 197 29.06 7.36 0.53
CA LYS A 197 29.92 8.25 -0.25
C LYS A 197 31.31 7.61 -0.31
N ASN A 198 31.77 7.31 -1.52
CA ASN A 198 33.17 7.05 -1.82
C ASN A 198 33.78 8.35 -2.36
#